data_AF-A0A5P3AIK5-F1
#
_entry.id   AF-A0A5P3AIK5-F1
#
_cell.length_a   1.000
_cell.length_b   1.000
_cell.length_c   1.000
_cell.angle_alpha   90.00
_cell.angle_beta   90.00
_cell.angle_gamma   90.00
#
_symmetry.space_group_name_H-M   'P 1'
#
loop_
_entity.id
_entity.type
_entity.pdbx_description
1 polymer ?
#
loop_
_entity_poly.entity_id
_entity_poly.type
_entity_poly.pdbx_seq_one_letter_code
_entity_poly.pdbx_strand_id
1 'polypeptide(L)' 'MGTGRHVPIVAMTAHAMGGDEAEILAAGLDRYLTKPLSKDAISKEIVAACPAGVRPPAAGVQAAS' A
#
# COMPACT_ATOMS: atom_id res chain seq x y z
N MET A 1 -1.77 7.13 24.30
CA MET A 1 -3.10 6.88 23.72
C MET A 1 -2.93 6.71 22.22
N GLY A 2 -3.19 5.51 21.69
CA GLY A 2 -3.21 5.30 20.24
C GLY A 2 -4.43 6.03 19.67
N THR A 3 -4.28 6.76 18.57
CA THR A 3 -5.29 7.69 18.02
C THR A 3 -6.55 7.02 17.44
N GLY A 4 -6.83 5.75 17.75
CA GLY A 4 -8.00 5.01 17.24
C GLY A 4 -8.07 4.88 15.71
N ARG A 5 -7.03 5.30 14.99
CA ARG A 5 -6.96 5.21 13.53
C ARG A 5 -6.40 3.86 13.13
N HIS A 6 -7.15 3.18 12.26
CA HIS A 6 -6.67 1.98 11.57
C HIS A 6 -5.34 2.30 10.88
N VAL A 7 -4.33 1.46 11.07
CA VAL A 7 -3.05 1.56 10.36
C VAL A 7 -3.15 0.68 9.12
N PRO A 8 -3.13 1.23 7.91
CA PRO A 8 -3.28 0.43 6.70
C PRO A 8 -2.13 -0.57 6.55
N ILE A 9 -2.45 -1.85 6.35
CA ILE A 9 -1.50 -2.93 6.13
C ILE A 9 -1.63 -3.41 4.69
N VAL A 10 -0.52 -3.34 3.95
CA VAL A 10 -0.44 -3.77 2.55
C VAL A 10 0.49 -4.98 2.47
N ALA A 11 -0.05 -6.15 2.14
CA ALA A 11 0.74 -7.36 1.96
C ALA A 11 1.49 -7.36 0.62
N MET A 12 2.70 -7.93 0.58
CA MET A 12 3.48 -8.06 -0.64
C MET A 12 3.64 -9.54 -0.99
N THR A 13 2.99 -10.01 -2.05
CA THR A 13 2.99 -11.42 -2.44
C THR A 13 3.97 -11.69 -3.58
N ALA A 14 4.60 -12.86 -3.59
CA ALA A 14 5.53 -13.25 -4.65
C ALA A 14 4.82 -13.71 -5.93
N HIS A 15 3.58 -14.19 -5.80
CA HIS A 15 2.73 -14.64 -6.90
C HIS A 15 1.29 -14.33 -6.51
N ALA A 16 0.51 -13.70 -7.39
CA ALA A 16 -0.94 -13.60 -7.21
C ALA A 16 -1.54 -14.88 -7.79
N MET A 17 -1.84 -15.85 -6.94
CA MET A 17 -2.72 -16.93 -7.35
C MET A 17 -4.15 -16.40 -7.21
N GLY A 18 -4.93 -16.46 -8.30
CA GLY A 18 -6.32 -16.04 -8.28
C GLY A 18 -7.08 -16.84 -7.22
N GLY A 19 -7.40 -16.20 -6.09
CA GLY A 19 -7.95 -16.85 -4.90
C GLY A 19 -7.37 -16.31 -3.58
N ASP A 20 -6.07 -15.98 -3.55
CA ASP A 20 -5.38 -15.52 -2.33
C ASP A 20 -5.89 -14.13 -1.88
N GLU A 21 -6.34 -13.31 -2.83
CA GLU A 21 -6.81 -11.94 -2.59
C GLU A 21 -7.94 -11.88 -1.56
N ALA A 22 -8.90 -12.82 -1.63
CA ALA A 22 -10.04 -12.85 -0.71
C ALA A 22 -9.64 -13.31 0.69
N GLU A 23 -8.74 -14.29 0.81
CA GLU A 23 -8.26 -14.81 2.10
C GLU A 23 -7.36 -13.79 2.82
N ILE A 24 -6.52 -13.11 2.05
CA ILE A 24 -5.63 -12.04 2.53
C ILE A 24 -6.48 -10.86 3.04
N LEU A 25 -7.49 -10.41 2.28
CA LEU A 25 -8.39 -9.35 2.72
C LEU A 25 -9.22 -9.75 3.95
N ALA A 26 -9.62 -11.02 4.05
CA ALA A 26 -10.38 -11.54 5.21
C ALA A 26 -9.56 -11.62 6.50
N ALA A 27 -8.22 -11.71 6.40
CA ALA A 27 -7.31 -11.77 7.55
C ALA A 27 -7.11 -10.41 8.27
N GLY A 28 -7.76 -9.33 7.80
CA GLY A 28 -7.60 -7.99 8.35
C GLY A 28 -6.50 -7.16 7.67
N LEU A 29 -6.10 -7.56 6.46
CA LEU A 29 -5.23 -6.76 5.60
C LEU A 29 -6.09 -5.81 4.77
N ASP A 30 -5.66 -4.57 4.59
CA ASP A 30 -6.40 -3.61 3.78
C ASP A 30 -6.22 -3.87 2.29
N ARG A 31 -4.99 -4.23 1.89
CA ARG A 31 -4.59 -4.37 0.48
C ARG A 31 -3.45 -5.37 0.32
N TYR A 32 -3.17 -5.72 -0.93
CA TYR A 32 -2.01 -6.50 -1.30
C TYR A 32 -1.43 -6.01 -2.62
N LEU A 33 -0.15 -6.31 -2.85
CA LEU A 33 0.59 -6.01 -4.07
C LEU A 33 1.42 -7.23 -4.47
N THR A 34 1.49 -7.52 -5.76
CA THR A 34 2.16 -8.70 -6.28
C THR A 34 3.49 -8.35 -6.93
N LYS A 35 4.50 -9.20 -6.77
CA LYS A 35 5.79 -9.03 -7.46
C LYS A 35 5.64 -9.22 -8.98
N PRO A 36 6.41 -8.46 -9.79
CA PRO A 36 7.37 -7.43 -9.39
C PRO A 36 6.68 -6.12 -8.97
N LEU A 37 7.10 -5.55 -7.84
CA LEU A 37 6.52 -4.28 -7.35
C LEU A 37 7.21 -3.09 -8.00
N SER A 38 6.42 -2.23 -8.64
CA SER A 38 6.89 -0.94 -9.15
C SER A 38 6.91 0.11 -8.05
N LYS A 39 7.85 1.07 -8.12
CA LYS A 39 7.89 2.22 -7.20
C LYS A 39 6.59 3.00 -7.22
N ASP A 40 5.96 3.16 -8.39
CA ASP A 40 4.65 3.79 -8.54
C ASP A 40 3.54 3.07 -7.79
N ALA A 41 3.51 1.74 -7.83
CA ALA A 41 2.50 0.95 -7.13
C ALA A 41 2.60 1.14 -5.61
N ILE A 42 3.81 1.13 -5.07
CA ILE A 42 4.06 1.37 -3.65
C ILE A 42 3.71 2.82 -3.28
N SER A 43 4.18 3.78 -4.07
CA SER A 43 3.92 5.21 -3.83
C SER A 43 2.43 5.51 -3.81
N LYS A 44 1.67 4.94 -4.75
CA LYS A 44 0.21 5.08 -4.83
C LYS A 44 -0.48 4.61 -3.55
N GLU A 45 -0.09 3.46 -3.02
CA GLU A 45 -0.70 2.94 -1.79
C GLU A 45 -0.36 3.78 -0.56
N ILE A 46 0.88 4.28 -0.46
CA ILE A 46 1.25 5.15 0.66
C ILE A 46 0.51 6.49 0.57
N VAL A 47 0.40 7.08 -0.63
CA VAL A 47 -0.37 8.32 -0.84
C VAL A 47 -1.85 8.12 -0.52
N ALA A 48 -2.44 6.99 -0.89
CA ALA A 48 -3.83 6.67 -0.54
C ALA A 48 -4.05 6.57 0.98
N ALA A 49 -3.03 6.14 1.72
CA ALA A 49 -3.05 6.05 3.18
C ALA A 49 -2.64 7.36 3.90
N CYS A 50 -2.18 8.39 3.19
CA CYS A 50 -1.71 9.63 3.80
C CYS A 50 -2.86 10.44 4.42
N PRO A 51 -2.84 10.71 5.74
CA PRO A 51 -3.82 11.60 6.38
C PRO A 51 -3.64 13.06 5.95
N ALA A 52 -4.74 13.83 6.01
CA ALA A 52 -4.68 15.28 5.85
C ALA A 52 -3.69 15.90 6.85
N GLY A 53 -2.77 16.74 6.34
CA GLY A 53 -1.73 17.40 7.13
C GLY A 53 -0.41 16.63 7.24
N VAL A 54 -0.31 15.42 6.68
CA VAL A 54 0.96 14.67 6.61
C VAL A 54 1.62 14.94 5.25
N ARG A 55 2.93 15.19 5.26
CA ARG A 55 3.71 15.35 4.03
C ARG A 55 3.69 14.02 3.26
N PRO A 56 3.21 13.99 2.01
CA PRO A 56 3.22 12.75 1.23
C PRO A 56 4.67 12.28 1.02
N PRO A 57 4.89 10.96 0.94
CA PRO A 57 6.20 10.40 0.60
C PRO A 57 6.54 10.81 -0.83
N ALA A 58 7.41 11.80 -0.96
CA ALA A 58 7.91 12.37 -2.21
C ALA A 58 6.84 13.02 -3.11
N ALA A 59 6.66 14.34 -2.94
CA ALA A 59 6.33 15.23 -4.06
C ALA A 59 7.52 15.38 -5.05
N GLY A 60 8.19 14.27 -5.42
CA GLY A 60 9.51 14.37 -6.07
C GLY A 60 10.14 13.07 -6.62
N VAL A 61 9.36 12.04 -6.98
CA VAL A 61 9.84 11.06 -7.97
C VAL A 61 9.29 11.47 -9.34
N GLN A 62 9.76 12.62 -9.80
CA GLN A 62 9.83 12.98 -11.21
C GLN A 62 11.27 13.42 -11.43
N ALA A 63 12.14 12.47 -11.76
CA ALA A 63 13.44 12.75 -12.34
C ALA A 63 13.77 11.63 -13.32
N ALA A 64 13.91 12.04 -14.59
CA ALA A 64 14.16 11.29 -15.82
C ALA A 64 12.93 10.53 -16.35
N SER A 65 12.38 10.82 -17.54
CA SER A 65 12.98 11.35 -18.78
C SER A 65 12.06 12.30 -19.52
#